data_AF-A0A7C5UWG2-F1
#
_entry.id   AF-A0A7C5UWG2-F1
#
_cell.length_a   1.000
_cell.length_b   1.000
_cell.length_c   1.000
_cell.angle_alpha   90.00
_cell.angle_beta   90.00
_cell.angle_gamma   90.00
#
_symmetry.space_group_name_H-M   'P 1'
#
loop_
_entity.id
_entity.type
_entity.pdbx_description
1 polymer ?
#
loop_
_entity_poly.entity_id
_entity_poly.type
_entity_poly.pdbx_seq_one_letter_code
_entity_poly.pdbx_strand_id
1 'polypeptide(L)'
;MSVEVPGVGELIVNAFSDPQTAIVILIQFILGLALGYISVKALKYILAFIAILVLGTFLSVWRLGSSMTEVFKTLSSVAEIAKNFAIVLGLITVGPISIGFIIGAVIALIKK
;
A
#
# COMPACT_ATOMS: atom_id res chain seq x y z
N MET A 1 -10.77 14.29 -37.97
CA MET A 1 -11.26 14.96 -36.76
C MET A 1 -10.19 14.79 -35.71
N SER A 2 -9.37 15.82 -35.47
CA SER A 2 -8.33 15.77 -34.44
C SER A 2 -9.02 15.87 -33.08
N VAL A 3 -8.88 14.83 -32.25
CA VAL A 3 -9.34 14.87 -30.86
C VAL A 3 -8.41 15.81 -30.11
N GLU A 4 -8.87 17.02 -29.81
CA GLU A 4 -8.15 17.94 -28.92
C GLU A 4 -8.15 17.31 -27.52
N VAL A 5 -6.97 16.93 -27.04
CA VAL A 5 -6.80 16.42 -25.69
C VAL A 5 -6.93 17.63 -24.76
N PRO A 6 -7.96 17.69 -23.89
CA PRO A 6 -8.13 18.81 -22.99
C PRO A 6 -6.89 18.97 -22.11
N GLY A 7 -6.48 20.21 -21.91
CA GLY A 7 -5.32 20.51 -21.07
C GLY A 7 -5.58 20.07 -19.62
N VAL A 8 -4.52 19.71 -18.89
CA VAL A 8 -4.61 19.30 -17.47
C VAL A 8 -5.37 20.34 -16.62
N GLY A 9 -5.24 21.63 -16.97
CA GLY A 9 -6.00 22.71 -16.33
C GLY A 9 -7.51 22.63 -16.55
N GLU A 10 -7.97 22.31 -17.76
CA GLU A 10 -9.42 22.15 -18.05
C GLU A 10 -10.00 20.91 -17.37
N LEU A 11 -9.22 19.84 -17.26
CA LEU A 11 -9.63 18.64 -16.52
C LEU A 11 -9.85 18.93 -15.03
N ILE A 12 -8.99 19.76 -14.44
CA ILE A 12 -9.14 20.20 -13.04
C ILE A 12 -10.38 21.10 -12.90
N VAL A 13 -10.55 22.10 -13.76
CA VAL A 13 -11.69 23.03 -13.70
C VAL A 13 -13.02 22.27 -13.88
N ASN A 14 -13.10 21.33 -14.82
CA ASN A 14 -14.29 20.51 -15.02
C ASN A 14 -14.56 19.57 -13.85
N ALA A 15 -13.53 18.98 -13.24
CA ALA A 15 -13.68 18.10 -12.07
C ALA A 15 -14.24 18.82 -10.83
N PHE A 16 -14.01 20.12 -10.69
CA PHE A 16 -14.57 20.95 -9.61
C PHE A 16 -15.86 21.68 -9.98
N SER A 17 -16.24 21.69 -11.27
CA SER A 17 -17.49 22.31 -11.74
C SER A 17 -18.70 21.41 -11.53
N ASP A 18 -18.49 20.09 -11.47
CA ASP A 18 -19.52 19.13 -11.11
C ASP A 18 -19.46 18.79 -9.60
N PRO A 19 -20.49 19.15 -8.81
CA PRO A 19 -20.51 18.88 -7.38
C PRO A 19 -20.45 17.39 -7.03
N GLN A 20 -20.93 16.50 -7.92
CA GLN A 20 -20.85 15.05 -7.69
C GLN A 20 -19.40 14.57 -7.80
N THR A 21 -18.68 15.00 -8.83
CA THR A 21 -17.25 14.69 -9.02
C THR A 21 -16.40 15.21 -7.86
N ALA A 22 -16.64 16.43 -7.38
CA ALA A 22 -15.93 16.99 -6.23
C ALA A 22 -16.12 16.17 -4.94
N ILE A 23 -17.35 15.71 -4.67
CA ILE A 23 -17.66 14.85 -3.51
C ILE A 23 -16.94 13.49 -3.61
N VAL A 24 -16.93 12.88 -4.81
CA VAL A 24 -16.22 11.62 -5.03
C VAL A 24 -14.73 11.78 -4.76
N ILE A 25 -14.09 12.86 -5.22
CA ILE A 25 -12.68 13.17 -4.97
C ILE A 25 -12.41 13.32 -3.46
N LEU A 26 -13.28 14.02 -2.74
CA LEU A 26 -13.15 14.20 -1.29
C LEU A 26 -13.25 12.87 -0.54
N ILE A 27 -14.24 12.04 -0.88
CA ILE A 27 -14.41 10.70 -0.28
C ILE A 27 -13.19 9.83 -0.58
N GLN A 28 -12.74 9.80 -1.84
CA GLN A 28 -11.54 9.09 -2.26
C GLN A 28 -10.30 9.52 -1.47
N PHE A 29 -10.13 10.82 -1.25
CA PHE A 29 -9.04 11.35 -0.44
C PHE A 29 -9.14 10.89 1.02
N ILE A 30 -10.32 10.99 1.65
CA ILE A 30 -10.54 10.56 3.04
C ILE A 30 -10.30 9.06 3.19
N LEU A 31 -10.77 8.24 2.25
CA LEU A 31 -10.52 6.80 2.23
C LEU A 31 -9.02 6.51 2.11
N GLY A 32 -8.33 7.19 1.19
CA GLY A 32 -6.88 7.11 1.07
C GLY A 32 -6.20 7.43 2.41
N LEU A 33 -6.58 8.54 3.04
CA LEU A 33 -6.01 8.97 4.32
C LEU A 33 -6.25 7.97 5.46
N ALA A 34 -7.46 7.43 5.57
CA ALA A 34 -7.77 6.39 6.54
C ALA A 34 -6.94 5.11 6.29
N LEU A 35 -6.86 4.67 5.02
CA LEU A 35 -6.06 3.52 4.62
C LEU A 35 -4.58 3.72 4.93
N GLY A 36 -4.01 4.88 4.58
CA GLY A 36 -2.63 5.24 4.88
C GLY A 36 -2.34 5.22 6.37
N TYR A 37 -3.21 5.83 7.17
CA TYR A 37 -3.03 5.89 8.62
C TYR A 37 -3.11 4.51 9.29
N ILE A 38 -4.08 3.68 8.90
CA ILE A 38 -4.28 2.34 9.47
C ILE A 38 -3.19 1.38 8.99
N SER A 39 -2.78 1.46 7.72
CA SER A 39 -1.79 0.56 7.12
C SER A 39 -0.45 0.59 7.86
N VAL A 40 0.02 1.77 8.27
CA VAL A 40 1.27 1.91 9.04
C VAL A 40 1.18 1.20 10.40
N LYS A 41 0.01 1.24 11.06
CA LYS A 41 -0.20 0.51 12.31
C LYS A 41 -0.25 -1.00 12.07
N ALA A 42 -0.97 -1.44 11.05
CA ALA A 42 -1.06 -2.84 10.66
C ALA A 42 0.32 -3.42 10.30
N LEU A 43 1.16 -2.64 9.62
CA LEU A 43 2.49 -3.06 9.20
C LEU A 43 3.38 -3.47 10.37
N LYS A 44 3.26 -2.83 11.55
CA LYS A 44 4.00 -3.22 12.76
C LYS A 44 3.65 -4.65 13.19
N TYR A 45 2.38 -5.01 13.18
CA TYR A 45 1.92 -6.36 13.55
C TYR A 45 2.33 -7.40 12.51
N ILE A 46 2.28 -7.04 11.21
CA ILE A 46 2.75 -7.91 10.13
C ILE A 46 4.26 -8.17 10.28
N LEU A 47 5.06 -7.14 10.56
CA LEU A 47 6.50 -7.32 10.81
C LEU A 47 6.76 -8.21 12.02
N ALA A 48 6.03 -8.01 13.13
CA ALA A 48 6.16 -8.85 14.32
C ALA A 48 5.81 -10.31 14.02
N PHE A 49 4.73 -10.55 13.27
CA PHE A 49 4.33 -11.87 12.83
C PHE A 49 5.41 -12.53 11.96
N ILE A 50 5.95 -11.82 10.98
CA ILE A 50 7.05 -12.31 10.13
C ILE A 50 8.27 -12.64 10.98
N ALA A 51 8.66 -11.79 11.93
CA ALA A 51 9.79 -12.04 12.82
C ALA A 51 9.59 -13.32 13.66
N ILE A 52 8.40 -13.52 14.20
CA ILE A 52 8.05 -14.74 14.94
C ILE A 52 8.14 -15.97 14.03
N LEU A 53 7.63 -15.89 12.80
CA LEU A 53 7.72 -16.99 11.83
C LEU A 53 9.16 -17.33 11.49
N VAL A 54 10.01 -16.32 11.24
CA VAL A 54 11.43 -16.50 10.95
C VAL A 54 12.15 -17.13 12.15
N LEU A 55 11.87 -16.67 13.36
CA LEU A 55 12.44 -17.26 14.58
C LEU A 55 11.98 -18.71 14.76
N GLY A 56 10.70 -19.01 14.57
CA GLY A 56 10.16 -20.36 14.68
C GLY A 56 10.75 -21.32 13.63
N THR A 57 10.90 -20.87 12.39
CA THR A 57 11.56 -21.66 11.34
C THR A 57 13.05 -21.84 11.60
N PHE A 58 13.76 -20.80 12.06
CA PHE A 58 15.17 -20.91 12.43
C PHE A 58 15.39 -21.93 13.55
N LEU A 59 14.57 -21.90 14.61
CA LEU A 59 14.62 -22.89 15.69
C LEU A 59 14.30 -24.31 15.21
N SER A 60 13.34 -24.46 14.29
CA SER A 60 12.99 -25.76 13.71
C SER A 60 14.13 -26.34 12.87
N VAL A 61 14.76 -25.52 12.03
CA VAL A 61 15.91 -25.88 11.19
C VAL A 61 17.13 -26.22 12.05
N TRP A 62 17.39 -25.44 13.10
CA TRP A 62 18.44 -25.72 14.07
C TRP A 62 18.24 -27.07 14.76
N ARG A 63 16.99 -27.42 15.10
CA ARG A 63 16.65 -28.71 15.72
C ARG A 63 16.79 -29.89 14.75
N LEU A 64 16.50 -29.69 13.47
CA LEU A 64 16.46 -30.73 12.45
C LEU A 64 17.79 -30.88 11.68
N GLY A 65 18.76 -30.00 11.90
CA GLY A 65 20.02 -29.97 11.16
C GLY A 65 19.86 -29.70 9.66
N SER A 66 18.70 -29.17 9.23
CA SER A 66 18.40 -28.94 7.82
C SER A 66 19.11 -27.69 7.29
N SER A 67 19.22 -27.57 5.96
CA SER A 67 19.96 -26.46 5.35
C SER A 67 19.15 -25.16 5.41
N MET A 68 19.81 -24.05 5.72
CA MET A 68 19.24 -22.68 5.72
C MET A 68 18.54 -22.31 4.39
N THR A 69 18.88 -23.00 3.30
CA THR A 69 18.36 -22.80 1.93
C THR A 69 16.83 -22.91 1.83
N GLU A 70 16.20 -23.80 2.60
CA GLU A 70 14.73 -23.97 2.59
C GLU A 70 13.99 -22.79 3.22
N VAL A 71 14.61 -22.15 4.23
CA VAL A 71 14.06 -20.95 4.88
C VAL A 71 14.08 -19.77 3.90
N PHE A 72 15.19 -19.57 3.19
CA PHE A 72 15.32 -18.50 2.20
C PHE A 72 14.32 -18.66 1.04
N LYS A 73 14.06 -19.89 0.60
CA LYS A 73 13.07 -20.17 -0.47
C LYS A 73 11.62 -19.86 -0.04
N THR A 74 11.31 -20.07 1.23
CA THR A 74 9.99 -19.74 1.78
C THR A 74 9.83 -18.21 1.89
N LEU A 75 10.87 -17.51 2.36
CA LEU A 75 10.88 -16.05 2.47
C LEU A 75 10.80 -15.36 1.10
N SER A 76 11.48 -15.88 0.08
CA SER A 76 11.43 -15.32 -1.28
C SER A 76 10.01 -15.38 -1.85
N SER A 77 9.29 -16.48 -1.61
CA SER A 77 7.91 -16.66 -2.06
C SER A 77 6.96 -15.64 -1.42
N VAL A 78 7.14 -15.37 -0.12
CA VAL A 78 6.36 -14.34 0.60
C VAL A 78 6.68 -12.93 0.09
N ALA A 79 7.96 -12.65 -0.21
CA ALA A 79 8.38 -11.36 -0.76
C ALA A 79 7.78 -11.10 -2.15
N GLU A 80 7.69 -12.12 -3.01
CA GLU A 80 7.03 -12.02 -4.31
C GLU A 80 5.53 -11.74 -4.19
N ILE A 81 4.84 -12.40 -3.25
CA ILE A 81 3.43 -12.14 -2.98
C ILE A 81 3.23 -10.70 -2.50
N ALA A 82 4.08 -10.22 -1.58
CA ALA A 82 4.04 -8.84 -1.10
C ALA A 82 4.28 -7.83 -2.23
N LYS A 83 5.23 -8.12 -3.12
CA LYS A 83 5.52 -7.30 -4.31
C LYS A 83 4.32 -7.23 -5.25
N ASN A 84 3.70 -8.37 -5.56
CA ASN A 84 2.51 -8.41 -6.42
C ASN A 84 1.34 -7.66 -5.80
N PHE A 85 1.15 -7.78 -4.49
CA PHE A 85 0.14 -7.02 -3.76
C PHE A 85 0.40 -5.51 -3.80
N ALA A 86 1.65 -5.09 -3.63
CA ALA A 86 2.04 -3.68 -3.74
C ALA A 86 1.79 -3.10 -5.14
N ILE A 87 2.04 -3.88 -6.20
CA ILE A 87 1.74 -3.47 -7.57
C ILE A 87 0.23 -3.27 -7.77
N VAL A 88 -0.58 -4.23 -7.34
CA VAL A 88 -2.06 -4.15 -7.45
C VAL A 88 -2.60 -2.96 -6.66
N LEU A 89 -2.12 -2.75 -5.42
CA LEU A 89 -2.50 -1.60 -4.62
C LEU A 89 -2.08 -0.28 -5.28
N GLY A 90 -0.88 -0.22 -5.86
CA GLY A 90 -0.39 0.96 -6.57
C GLY A 90 -1.23 1.32 -7.80
N LEU A 91 -1.73 0.31 -8.52
CA LEU A 91 -2.62 0.51 -9.67
C LEU A 91 -4.02 0.98 -9.26
N ILE A 92 -4.56 0.47 -8.14
CA ILE A 92 -5.91 0.81 -7.65
C ILE A 92 -5.94 2.20 -6.99
N THR A 93 -4.80 2.70 -6.50
CA THR A 93 -4.74 3.96 -5.73
C THR A 93 -4.47 5.22 -6.57
N VAL A 94 -4.39 5.13 -7.91
CA VAL A 94 -4.00 6.28 -8.76
C VAL A 94 -4.99 7.45 -8.62
N GLY A 95 -4.49 8.66 -8.38
CA GLY A 95 -5.30 9.89 -8.25
C GLY A 95 -5.44 10.40 -6.80
N PRO A 96 -6.61 10.90 -6.38
CA PRO A 96 -6.83 11.48 -5.05
C PRO A 96 -6.55 10.52 -3.88
N ILE A 97 -6.79 9.22 -4.09
CA ILE A 97 -6.61 8.17 -3.07
C ILE A 97 -5.13 8.04 -2.68
N SER A 98 -4.21 8.04 -3.66
CA SER A 98 -2.75 7.98 -3.40
C SER A 98 -2.28 9.15 -2.54
N ILE A 99 -2.76 10.35 -2.83
CA ILE A 99 -2.40 11.57 -2.09
C ILE A 99 -2.88 11.45 -0.64
N GLY A 100 -4.14 11.05 -0.44
CA GLY A 100 -4.69 10.76 0.87
C GLY A 100 -3.86 9.71 1.61
N PHE A 101 -3.54 8.59 0.95
CA PHE A 101 -2.76 7.50 1.52
C PHE A 101 -1.38 7.93 2.01
N ILE A 102 -0.62 8.66 1.17
CA ILE A 102 0.71 9.13 1.54
C ILE A 102 0.63 10.06 2.75
N ILE A 103 -0.30 11.01 2.75
CA ILE A 103 -0.49 11.95 3.87
C ILE A 103 -0.90 11.18 5.14
N GLY A 104 -1.86 10.27 5.05
CA GLY A 104 -2.31 9.44 6.16
C GLY A 104 -1.18 8.59 6.76
N ALA A 105 -0.36 8.00 5.90
CA ALA A 105 0.82 7.23 6.31
C ALA A 105 1.86 8.11 7.00
N VAL A 106 2.18 9.28 6.44
CA VAL A 106 3.10 10.26 7.05
C VAL A 106 2.59 10.70 8.43
N ILE A 107 1.31 11.03 8.55
CA ILE A 107 0.69 11.40 9.84
C ILE A 107 0.82 10.26 10.85
N ALA A 108 0.55 9.01 10.46
CA ALA A 108 0.69 7.85 11.33
C ALA A 108 2.14 7.58 11.75
N LEU A 109 3.11 7.88 10.88
CA LEU A 109 4.54 7.76 11.17
C LEU A 109 5.05 8.86 12.10
N ILE A 110 4.51 10.08 11.99
CA ILE A 110 4.90 11.21 12.85
C ILE A 110 4.19 11.13 14.22
N LYS A 111 2.89 10.80 14.24
CA LYS A 111 2.13 10.56 15.48
C LYS A 111 2.38 9.17 16.08
N LYS A 112 3.44 8.48 15.64
CA LYS A 112 3.76 7.09 15.98
C LYS A 112 3.99 6.90 17.47
#